data_AF-A0A7C1ARF3-F1
#
_entry.id   AF-A0A7C1ARF3-F1
#
_cell.length_a   1.000
_cell.length_b   1.000
_cell.length_c   1.000
_cell.angle_alpha   90.00
_cell.angle_beta   90.00
_cell.angle_gamma   90.00
#
_symmetry.space_group_name_H-M   'P 1'
#
loop_
_entity.id
_entity.type
_entity.pdbx_description
1 polymer ?
#
loop_
_entity_poly.entity_id
_entity_poly.type
_entity_poly.pdbx_seq_one_letter_code
_entity_poly.pdbx_strand_id
1 'polypeptide(L)'
;MDHPLPLHKRFVDLLKRAWIERDLSIVDGMVADDVVTSLRPGTEPFRDKKAVMHRVGNLWVVQQNIWTDWTVVSDSASTCRMVGRAGYTNAAYGTSVTFEGTTTVTFKDGLVSLVEVDVRAIVGEGIEAG
;
A
#
# COMPACT_ATOMS: atom_id res chain seq x y z
N MET A 1 12.34 -25.74 9.83
CA MET A 1 12.56 -25.52 8.38
C MET A 1 12.57 -24.02 8.19
N ASP A 2 13.73 -23.44 7.90
CA ASP A 2 13.82 -22.02 7.55
C ASP A 2 13.19 -21.83 6.19
N HIS A 3 12.04 -21.18 6.14
CA HIS A 3 11.50 -20.69 4.89
C HIS A 3 12.44 -19.58 4.41
N PRO A 4 12.95 -19.63 3.17
CA PRO A 4 13.75 -18.54 2.63
C PRO A 4 12.95 -17.23 2.77
N LEU A 5 13.61 -16.18 3.25
CA LEU A 5 12.99 -14.86 3.34
C LEU A 5 12.51 -14.43 1.95
N PRO A 6 11.39 -13.70 1.85
CA PRO A 6 10.96 -13.11 0.60
C PRO A 6 12.11 -12.29 -0.01
N LEU A 7 12.35 -12.46 -1.32
CA LEU A 7 13.33 -11.70 -2.09
C LEU A 7 13.15 -10.18 -1.89
N HIS A 8 11.90 -9.73 -1.87
CA HIS A 8 11.53 -8.32 -1.69
C HIS A 8 11.21 -7.95 -0.23
N LYS A 9 11.69 -8.73 0.76
CA LYS A 9 11.42 -8.43 2.18
C LYS A 9 11.75 -6.98 2.58
N ARG A 10 12.91 -6.47 2.17
CA ARG A 10 13.31 -5.09 2.49
C ARG A 10 12.34 -4.06 1.92
N PHE A 11 11.86 -4.28 0.69
CA PHE A 11 10.85 -3.43 0.08
C PHE A 11 9.55 -3.46 0.89
N VAL A 12 9.07 -4.64 1.27
CA VAL A 12 7.82 -4.78 2.05
C VAL A 12 7.93 -4.11 3.42
N ASP A 13 9.07 -4.26 4.10
CA ASP A 13 9.31 -3.59 5.39
C ASP A 13 9.31 -2.06 5.24
N LEU A 14 9.96 -1.53 4.19
CA LEU A 14 9.95 -0.10 3.87
C LEU A 14 8.55 0.40 3.50
N LEU A 15 7.78 -0.36 2.73
CA LEU A 15 6.42 0.00 2.36
C LEU A 15 5.49 0.07 3.57
N LYS A 16 5.59 -0.92 4.47
CA LYS A 16 4.85 -0.89 5.76
C LYS A 16 5.22 0.34 6.57
N ARG A 17 6.52 0.62 6.68
CA ARG A 17 7.04 1.78 7.39
C ARG A 17 6.54 3.09 6.79
N ALA A 18 6.60 3.23 5.47
CA ALA A 18 6.10 4.40 4.75
C ALA A 18 4.62 4.68 5.09
N TRP A 19 3.76 3.65 5.08
CA TRP A 19 2.35 3.83 5.43
C TRP A 19 2.12 4.16 6.90
N ILE A 20 2.79 3.49 7.82
CA ILE A 20 2.61 3.71 9.27
C ILE A 20 3.14 5.09 9.69
N GLU A 21 4.33 5.46 9.21
CA GLU A 21 4.99 6.73 9.55
C GLU A 21 4.50 7.91 8.70
N ARG A 22 3.78 7.63 7.60
CA ARG A 22 3.35 8.62 6.59
C ARG A 22 4.53 9.40 6.01
N ASP A 23 5.60 8.68 5.71
CA ASP A 23 6.85 9.25 5.21
C ASP A 23 6.92 9.18 3.67
N LEU A 24 6.74 10.34 3.02
CA LEU A 24 6.76 10.46 1.57
C LEU A 24 8.17 10.21 1.02
N SER A 25 9.24 10.45 1.79
CA SER A 25 10.61 10.26 1.32
C SER A 25 10.93 8.79 1.06
N ILE A 26 10.33 7.88 1.85
CA ILE A 26 10.46 6.43 1.62
C ILE A 26 9.76 6.05 0.32
N VAL A 27 8.55 6.58 0.07
CA VAL A 27 7.81 6.31 -1.17
C VAL A 27 8.58 6.82 -2.40
N ASP A 28 9.11 8.05 -2.32
CA ASP A 28 9.90 8.65 -3.39
C ASP A 28 11.12 7.81 -3.77
N GLY A 29 11.82 7.25 -2.77
CA GLY A 29 12.98 6.39 -2.98
C GLY A 29 12.68 5.00 -3.53
N MET A 30 11.42 4.54 -3.50
CA MET A 30 11.03 3.20 -3.99
C MET A 30 10.43 3.24 -5.40
N VAL A 31 9.90 4.38 -5.82
CA VAL A 31 9.02 4.49 -6.99
C VAL A 31 9.81 4.97 -8.22
N ALA A 32 9.58 4.35 -9.37
CA ALA A 32 10.15 4.79 -10.65
C ALA A 32 9.45 6.09 -11.15
N ASP A 33 10.15 6.89 -11.96
CA ASP A 33 9.55 8.12 -12.51
C ASP A 33 8.36 7.85 -13.43
N ASP A 34 8.41 6.73 -14.17
CA ASP A 34 7.40 6.23 -15.11
C ASP A 34 6.39 5.26 -14.47
N VAL A 35 6.27 5.27 -13.13
CA VAL A 35 5.36 4.37 -12.41
C VAL A 35 3.92 4.48 -12.90
N VAL A 36 3.25 3.33 -12.98
CA VAL A 36 1.82 3.25 -13.21
C VAL A 36 1.15 2.62 -11.99
N THR A 37 0.03 3.14 -11.53
CA THR A 37 -0.72 2.50 -10.44
C THR A 37 -2.18 2.31 -10.82
N SER A 38 -2.70 1.09 -10.66
CA SER A 38 -4.09 0.70 -10.83
C SER A 38 -4.67 0.30 -9.48
N LEU A 39 -5.64 1.04 -8.96
CA LEU A 39 -6.15 0.84 -7.60
C LEU A 39 -7.38 -0.07 -7.51
N ARG A 40 -8.11 -0.20 -8.63
CA ARG A 40 -9.18 -1.17 -8.90
C ARG A 40 -9.35 -1.33 -10.41
N PRO A 41 -9.88 -2.46 -10.89
CA PRO A 41 -10.40 -2.53 -12.26
C PRO A 41 -11.40 -1.38 -12.51
N GLY A 42 -11.12 -0.53 -13.50
CA GLY A 42 -11.97 0.60 -13.88
C GLY A 42 -11.63 1.95 -13.24
N THR A 43 -10.66 2.05 -12.32
CA THR A 43 -10.13 3.36 -11.89
C THR A 43 -9.06 3.84 -12.87
N GLU A 44 -9.08 5.12 -13.21
CA GLU A 44 -8.03 5.71 -14.04
C GLU A 44 -6.67 5.59 -13.33
N PRO A 45 -5.64 5.02 -13.99
CA PRO A 45 -4.35 4.84 -13.36
C PRO A 45 -3.60 6.16 -13.25
N PHE A 46 -2.84 6.33 -12.17
CA PHE A 46 -1.77 7.34 -12.13
C PHE A 46 -0.61 6.85 -12.99
N ARG A 47 0.01 7.72 -13.79
CA ARG A 47 0.97 7.35 -14.85
C ARG A 47 2.37 7.95 -14.68
N ASP A 48 2.61 8.61 -13.55
CA ASP A 48 3.92 9.15 -13.21
C ASP A 48 4.08 9.27 -11.70
N LYS A 49 5.34 9.39 -11.27
CA LYS A 49 5.70 9.55 -9.86
C LYS A 49 5.04 10.76 -9.23
N LYS A 50 4.96 11.90 -9.92
CA LYS A 50 4.39 13.13 -9.37
C LYS A 50 2.93 12.94 -8.98
N ALA A 51 2.13 12.28 -9.81
CA ALA A 51 0.74 11.96 -9.56
C ALA A 51 0.59 11.00 -8.37
N VAL A 52 1.44 9.97 -8.30
CA VAL A 52 1.48 9.04 -7.15
C VAL A 52 1.79 9.79 -5.86
N MET A 53 2.87 10.58 -5.84
CA MET A 53 3.29 11.34 -4.65
C MET A 53 2.22 12.33 -4.19
N HIS A 54 1.58 13.04 -5.13
CA HIS A 54 0.48 13.94 -4.82
C HIS A 54 -0.73 13.20 -4.24
N ARG A 55 -1.11 12.05 -4.82
CA ARG A 55 -2.21 11.23 -4.31
C ARG A 55 -1.94 10.72 -2.91
N VAL A 56 -0.74 10.19 -2.68
CA VAL A 56 -0.33 9.66 -1.37
C VAL A 56 -0.32 10.76 -0.32
N GLY A 57 0.25 11.94 -0.64
CA GLY A 57 0.22 13.09 0.25
C GLY A 57 -1.21 13.45 0.67
N ASN A 58 -2.15 13.51 -0.28
CA ASN A 58 -3.55 13.82 0.00
C ASN A 58 -4.25 12.75 0.86
N LEU A 59 -3.92 11.46 0.68
CA LEU A 59 -4.47 10.39 1.52
C LEU A 59 -4.04 10.56 2.98
N TRP A 60 -2.77 10.86 3.20
CA TRP A 60 -2.20 10.96 4.55
C TRP A 60 -2.60 12.21 5.34
N VAL A 61 -3.16 13.22 4.68
CA VAL A 61 -3.83 14.34 5.36
C VAL A 61 -5.03 13.84 6.17
N VAL A 62 -5.79 12.88 5.63
CA VAL A 62 -7.06 12.41 6.22
C VAL A 62 -6.95 11.03 6.89
N GLN A 63 -5.91 10.26 6.58
CA GLN A 63 -5.67 8.94 7.16
C GLN A 63 -4.69 9.05 8.34
N GLN A 64 -5.16 8.70 9.53
CA GLN A 64 -4.37 8.64 10.77
C GLN A 64 -4.34 7.22 11.32
N ASN A 65 -3.43 6.95 12.26
CA ASN A 65 -3.30 5.66 12.94
C ASN A 65 -3.29 4.47 11.96
N ILE A 66 -2.53 4.63 10.87
CA ILE A 66 -2.48 3.64 9.80
C ILE A 66 -1.80 2.38 10.32
N TRP A 67 -2.43 1.23 10.10
CA TRP A 67 -1.86 -0.08 10.42
C TRP A 67 -1.95 -1.00 9.21
N THR A 68 -1.04 -1.98 9.16
CA THR A 68 -0.99 -2.98 8.09
C THR A 68 -0.74 -4.36 8.68
N ASP A 69 -1.43 -5.36 8.14
CA ASP A 69 -1.19 -6.77 8.37
C ASP A 69 -1.13 -7.46 7.01
N TRP A 70 0.05 -7.37 6.39
CA TRP A 70 0.29 -7.90 5.05
C TRP A 70 1.29 -9.04 5.07
N THR A 71 0.96 -10.05 4.28
CA THR A 71 1.77 -11.25 4.06
C THR A 71 2.13 -11.36 2.59
N VAL A 72 3.40 -11.62 2.30
CA VAL A 72 3.86 -11.95 0.95
C VAL A 72 3.42 -13.38 0.61
N VAL A 73 2.74 -13.55 -0.50
CA VAL A 73 2.22 -14.85 -0.97
C VAL A 73 2.87 -15.33 -2.26
N SER A 74 3.52 -14.44 -3.00
CA SER A 74 4.31 -14.77 -4.17
C SER A 74 5.41 -13.72 -4.34
N ASP A 75 6.61 -14.17 -4.65
CA ASP A 75 7.77 -13.29 -4.79
C ASP A 75 8.71 -13.84 -5.86
N SER A 76 9.03 -12.99 -6.83
CA SER A 76 9.92 -13.28 -7.95
C SER A 76 10.82 -12.07 -8.19
N ALA A 77 11.84 -12.19 -9.05
CA ALA A 77 12.75 -11.09 -9.34
C ALA A 77 12.07 -9.81 -9.85
N SER A 78 10.91 -9.93 -10.51
CA SER A 78 10.19 -8.79 -11.10
C SER A 78 8.86 -8.50 -10.45
N THR A 79 8.37 -9.35 -9.54
CA THR A 79 7.04 -9.17 -8.93
C THR A 79 6.99 -9.58 -7.48
N CYS A 80 6.26 -8.81 -6.66
CA CYS A 80 5.92 -9.16 -5.29
C CYS A 80 4.41 -9.04 -5.11
N ARG A 81 3.76 -10.11 -4.66
CA ARG A 81 2.33 -10.14 -4.38
C ARG A 81 2.10 -10.30 -2.89
N MET A 82 1.34 -9.37 -2.34
CA MET A 82 0.95 -9.30 -0.94
C MET A 82 -0.56 -9.49 -0.82
N VAL A 83 -0.99 -10.18 0.24
CA VAL A 83 -2.40 -10.20 0.67
C VAL A 83 -2.46 -9.78 2.13
N GLY A 84 -3.60 -9.24 2.52
CA GLY A 84 -3.85 -8.98 3.93
C GLY A 84 -4.77 -7.79 4.14
N ARG A 85 -4.60 -7.15 5.29
CA ARG A 85 -5.44 -6.07 5.77
C ARG A 85 -4.67 -4.79 5.99
N ALA A 86 -5.35 -3.68 5.84
CA ALA A 86 -4.87 -2.39 6.30
C ALA A 86 -6.04 -1.59 6.83
N GLY A 87 -5.76 -0.65 7.74
CA GLY A 87 -6.79 0.24 8.23
C GLY A 87 -6.23 1.57 8.68
N TYR A 88 -7.12 2.52 8.88
CA TYR A 88 -6.82 3.86 9.35
C TYR A 88 -8.03 4.45 10.09
N THR A 89 -7.78 5.45 10.93
CA THR A 89 -8.81 6.35 11.46
C THR A 89 -8.94 7.56 10.54
N ASN A 90 -10.15 7.85 10.06
CA ASN A 90 -10.41 9.04 9.27
C ASN A 90 -10.39 10.28 10.17
N ALA A 91 -9.45 11.18 9.94
CA ALA A 91 -9.26 12.39 10.75
C ALA A 91 -10.49 13.32 10.76
N ALA A 92 -11.27 13.34 9.68
CA ALA A 92 -12.43 14.22 9.57
C ALA A 92 -13.66 13.71 10.33
N TYR A 93 -13.78 12.37 10.47
CA TYR A 93 -14.99 11.74 11.02
C TYR A 93 -14.74 10.93 12.30
N GLY A 94 -13.48 10.71 12.69
CA GLY A 94 -13.11 9.84 13.81
C GLY A 94 -13.43 8.36 13.57
N THR A 95 -13.85 7.98 12.37
CA THR A 95 -14.28 6.62 12.04
C THR A 95 -13.11 5.76 11.61
N SER A 96 -13.07 4.52 12.11
CA SER A 96 -12.11 3.51 11.66
C SER A 96 -12.57 2.86 10.36
N VAL A 97 -11.65 2.72 9.41
CA VAL A 97 -11.89 2.04 8.14
C VAL A 97 -10.88 0.93 7.98
N THR A 98 -11.36 -0.25 7.60
CA THR A 98 -10.53 -1.44 7.37
C THR A 98 -10.76 -1.94 5.95
N PHE A 99 -9.68 -2.33 5.30
CA PHE A 99 -9.67 -2.93 3.97
C PHE A 99 -8.99 -4.28 4.03
N GLU A 100 -9.44 -5.20 3.18
CA GLU A 100 -8.69 -6.41 2.85
C GLU A 100 -8.58 -6.57 1.35
N GLY A 101 -7.51 -7.24 0.92
CA GLY A 101 -7.35 -7.55 -0.48
C GLY A 101 -5.95 -8.00 -0.86
N THR A 102 -5.67 -7.83 -2.14
CA THR A 102 -4.40 -8.19 -2.78
C THR A 102 -3.72 -6.93 -3.31
N THR A 103 -2.39 -6.88 -3.20
CA THR A 103 -1.55 -5.89 -3.86
C THR A 103 -0.46 -6.62 -4.63
N THR A 104 -0.38 -6.37 -5.93
CA THR A 104 0.70 -6.86 -6.80
C THR A 104 1.59 -5.68 -7.17
N VAL A 105 2.88 -5.83 -6.93
CA VAL A 105 3.90 -4.84 -7.25
C VAL A 105 4.83 -5.43 -8.30
N THR A 106 5.04 -4.71 -9.39
CA THR A 106 6.03 -5.04 -10.40
C THR A 106 7.22 -4.10 -10.28
N PHE A 107 8.41 -4.67 -10.44
CA PHE A 107 9.68 -3.97 -10.37
C PHE A 107 10.32 -3.87 -11.75
N LYS A 108 10.96 -2.72 -12.01
CA LYS A 108 11.84 -2.48 -13.15
C LYS A 108 13.10 -1.82 -12.60
N ASP A 109 14.24 -2.42 -12.86
CA ASP A 109 15.55 -1.93 -12.39
C ASP A 109 15.61 -1.71 -10.85
N GLY A 110 14.90 -2.55 -10.10
CA GLY A 110 14.82 -2.48 -8.63
C GLY A 110 13.86 -1.44 -8.07
N LEU A 111 13.19 -0.66 -8.91
CA LEU A 111 12.17 0.33 -8.54
C LEU A 111 10.77 -0.17 -8.87
N VAL A 112 9.77 0.35 -8.15
CA VAL A 112 8.36 0.08 -8.41
C VAL A 112 7.93 0.75 -9.70
N SER A 113 7.53 -0.06 -10.69
CA SER A 113 7.05 0.40 -12.00
C SER A 113 5.56 0.22 -12.20
N LEU A 114 4.94 -0.78 -11.55
CA LEU A 114 3.50 -0.98 -11.55
C LEU A 114 3.02 -1.39 -10.16
N VAL A 115 1.92 -0.80 -9.71
CA VAL A 115 1.18 -1.27 -8.53
C VAL A 115 -0.25 -1.55 -8.92
N GLU A 116 -0.71 -2.77 -8.68
CA GLU A 116 -2.09 -3.19 -8.85
C GLU A 116 -2.67 -3.52 -7.48
N VAL A 117 -3.71 -2.80 -7.08
CA VAL A 117 -4.42 -3.01 -5.82
C VAL A 117 -5.81 -3.52 -6.13
N ASP A 118 -6.23 -4.57 -5.44
CA ASP A 118 -7.60 -5.05 -5.44
C ASP A 118 -8.04 -5.21 -3.99
N VAL A 119 -8.74 -4.19 -3.47
CA VAL A 119 -9.17 -4.12 -2.07
C VAL A 119 -10.64 -3.79 -1.95
N ARG A 120 -11.28 -4.46 -1.00
CA ARG A 120 -12.64 -4.19 -0.55
C ARG A 120 -12.62 -3.63 0.86
N ALA A 121 -13.49 -2.66 1.12
CA ALA A 121 -13.75 -2.24 2.49
C ALA A 121 -14.42 -3.39 3.23
N ILE A 122 -13.91 -3.72 4.41
CA ILE A 122 -14.58 -4.63 5.33
C ILE A 122 -15.46 -3.75 6.21
N VAL A 123 -16.78 -3.96 6.14
CA VAL A 123 -17.66 -3.42 7.16
C VAL A 123 -17.42 -4.26 8.41
N GLY A 124 -16.69 -3.70 9.38
CA GLY A 124 -16.40 -4.30 10.67
C GLY A 124 -17.13 -3.57 11.78
N GLU A 125 -17.85 -4.33 12.58
CA GLU A 125 -18.71 -3.99 13.71
C GLU A 125 -18.05 -3.03 14.74
N GLY A 126 -18.85 -2.12 15.31
CA GLY A 126 -18.53 -1.44 16.58
C GLY A 126 -18.15 0.04 16.50
N ILE A 127 -19.11 0.92 16.19
CA ILE A 127 -19.26 2.12 17.02
C ILE A 127 -20.36 1.75 18.03
N GLU A 128 -20.02 1.00 19.06
CA GLU A 128 -20.79 1.10 20.29
C GLU A 128 -20.34 2.37 21.00
N ALA A 129 -21.34 3.17 21.35
CA ALA A 129 -21.20 4.40 22.10
C ALA A 129 -20.45 4.16 23.42
N GLY A 130 -19.58 5.10 23.76
CA GLY A 130 -19.04 5.33 25.10
C GLY A 130 -18.88 6.83 25.29
#